data_AF-A0A961TZK9-F1
#
_entry.id   AF-A0A961TZK9-F1
#
_cell.length_a   1.000
_cell.length_b   1.000
_cell.length_c   1.000
_cell.angle_alpha   90.00
_cell.angle_beta   90.00
_cell.angle_gamma   90.00
#
_symmetry.space_group_name_H-M   'P 1'
#
loop_
_entity.id
_entity.type
_entity.pdbx_description
1 polymer ?
#
loop_
_entity_poly.entity_id
_entity_poly.type
_entity_poly.pdbx_seq_one_letter_code
_entity_poly.pdbx_strand_id
1 'polypeptide(L)'
;MTINAHKLTTTIAVRYFDAARVLHKNSPSPNALWEPLNHLFAMSAELALKAFLESVGVSDQELRKQSIRHSLNSLLLLAVRHGLRTSHDVADVLLEIDEAHASHAYRYIPRPANGDVTTVYSAHPTVALAAIQRLLEQCATDPSEVKTQTKFPEDWLPASLPLHPVSTEQLEDWISEKQSLRASFSKPKCSN
;
A
#
# COMPACT_ATOMS: atom_id res chain seq x y z
N MET A 1 -7.17 1.98 -30.98
CA MET A 1 -7.71 2.59 -29.74
C MET A 1 -6.60 2.51 -28.70
N THR A 2 -5.90 3.60 -28.42
CA THR A 2 -4.76 3.59 -27.48
C THR A 2 -5.33 3.60 -26.06
N ILE A 3 -5.25 2.47 -25.35
CA ILE A 3 -5.63 2.43 -23.93
C ILE A 3 -4.60 3.25 -23.17
N ASN A 4 -5.05 4.23 -22.40
CA ASN A 4 -4.16 5.03 -21.58
C ASN A 4 -3.57 4.14 -20.48
N ALA A 5 -2.23 4.05 -20.40
CA ALA A 5 -1.54 3.09 -19.53
C ALA A 5 -1.98 3.20 -18.06
N HIS A 6 -2.10 4.42 -17.54
CA HIS A 6 -2.53 4.63 -16.15
C HIS A 6 -3.96 4.12 -15.90
N LYS A 7 -4.87 4.19 -16.88
CA LYS A 7 -6.23 3.65 -16.71
C LYS A 7 -6.20 2.13 -16.55
N LEU A 8 -5.40 1.45 -17.36
CA LEU A 8 -5.20 0.00 -17.22
C LEU A 8 -4.59 -0.34 -15.86
N THR A 9 -3.58 0.42 -15.43
CA THR A 9 -2.94 0.26 -14.11
C THR A 9 -3.96 0.42 -12.98
N THR A 10 -4.81 1.46 -13.02
CA THR A 10 -5.91 1.66 -12.07
C THR A 10 -6.88 0.48 -12.06
N THR A 11 -7.30 -0.01 -13.23
CA THR A 11 -8.17 -1.19 -13.31
C THR A 11 -7.55 -2.43 -12.65
N ILE A 12 -6.25 -2.65 -12.82
CA ILE A 12 -5.56 -3.77 -12.18
C ILE A 12 -5.47 -3.54 -10.66
N ALA A 13 -5.19 -2.32 -10.21
CA ALA A 13 -5.18 -1.96 -8.79
C ALA A 13 -6.53 -2.28 -8.11
N VAL A 14 -7.64 -1.93 -8.76
CA VAL A 14 -9.00 -2.23 -8.31
C VAL A 14 -9.27 -3.73 -8.26
N ARG A 15 -8.79 -4.51 -9.24
CA ARG A 15 -8.94 -5.98 -9.22
C ARG A 15 -8.20 -6.64 -8.05
N TYR A 16 -7.00 -6.16 -7.70
CA TYR A 16 -6.28 -6.66 -6.52
C TYR A 16 -7.05 -6.35 -5.23
N PHE A 17 -7.60 -5.15 -5.11
CA PHE A 17 -8.42 -4.78 -3.95
C PHE A 17 -9.71 -5.61 -3.86
N ASP A 18 -10.41 -5.80 -4.98
CA ASP A 18 -11.62 -6.62 -5.00
C ASP A 18 -11.32 -8.08 -4.63
N ALA A 19 -10.19 -8.63 -5.11
CA ALA A 19 -9.72 -9.95 -4.70
C ALA A 19 -9.45 -10.01 -3.19
N ALA A 20 -8.80 -8.99 -2.61
CA ALA A 20 -8.56 -8.90 -1.16
C ALA A 20 -9.88 -8.88 -0.38
N ARG A 21 -10.88 -8.12 -0.86
CA ARG A 21 -12.19 -8.04 -0.21
C ARG A 21 -12.95 -9.36 -0.27
N VAL A 22 -12.97 -10.04 -1.42
CA VAL A 22 -13.54 -11.38 -1.55
C VAL A 22 -12.84 -12.36 -0.61
N LEU A 23 -11.51 -12.33 -0.55
CA LEU A 23 -10.73 -13.19 0.32
C LEU A 23 -11.02 -12.92 1.81
N HIS A 24 -11.11 -11.65 2.20
CA HIS A 24 -11.41 -11.25 3.57
C HIS A 24 -12.81 -11.71 4.00
N LYS A 25 -13.83 -11.49 3.15
CA LYS A 25 -15.22 -11.90 3.40
C LYS A 25 -15.38 -13.41 3.55
N ASN A 26 -14.56 -14.19 2.85
CA ASN A 26 -14.62 -15.65 2.86
C ASN A 26 -13.52 -16.29 3.72
N SER A 27 -12.80 -15.51 4.52
CA SER A 27 -11.74 -16.04 5.37
C SER A 27 -12.33 -16.95 6.46
N PRO A 28 -11.79 -18.16 6.67
CA PRO A 28 -12.34 -19.12 7.64
C PRO A 28 -12.15 -18.67 9.09
N SER A 29 -11.22 -17.76 9.35
CA SER A 29 -11.07 -17.05 10.61
C SER A 29 -10.42 -15.68 10.37
N PRO A 30 -10.46 -14.73 11.33
CA PRO A 30 -9.90 -13.39 11.16
C PRO A 30 -8.43 -13.35 10.72
N ASN A 31 -7.64 -14.35 11.13
CA ASN A 31 -6.19 -14.35 10.93
C ASN A 31 -5.69 -15.42 9.93
N ALA A 32 -6.56 -16.28 9.42
CA ALA A 32 -6.15 -17.42 8.59
C ALA A 32 -5.44 -17.03 7.28
N LEU A 33 -5.71 -15.83 6.77
CA LEU A 33 -5.25 -15.37 5.46
C LEU A 33 -4.55 -14.01 5.54
N TRP A 34 -3.89 -13.73 6.66
CA TRP A 34 -3.31 -12.42 6.96
C TRP A 34 -2.25 -11.99 5.94
N GLU A 35 -1.27 -12.84 5.63
CA GLU A 35 -0.20 -12.55 4.68
C GLU A 35 -0.71 -12.47 3.23
N PRO A 36 -1.54 -13.40 2.73
CA PRO A 36 -2.17 -13.24 1.42
C PRO A 36 -2.97 -11.95 1.27
N LEU A 37 -3.73 -11.55 2.29
CA LEU A 37 -4.48 -10.29 2.28
C LEU A 37 -3.55 -9.08 2.19
N ASN A 38 -2.51 -9.04 3.02
CA ASN A 38 -1.53 -7.96 3.01
C ASN A 38 -0.76 -7.87 1.69
N HIS A 39 -0.47 -9.00 1.05
CA HIS A 39 0.11 -9.01 -0.30
C HIS A 39 -0.82 -8.35 -1.32
N LEU A 40 -2.11 -8.70 -1.32
CA LEU A 40 -3.10 -8.12 -2.25
C LEU A 40 -3.29 -6.62 -1.99
N PHE A 41 -3.30 -6.18 -0.73
CA PHE A 41 -3.36 -4.77 -0.36
C PHE A 41 -2.13 -4.00 -0.86
N ALA A 42 -0.93 -4.53 -0.65
CA ALA A 42 0.31 -3.91 -1.13
C ALA A 42 0.36 -3.78 -2.65
N MET A 43 -0.04 -4.83 -3.38
CA MET A 43 -0.13 -4.79 -4.85
C MET A 43 -1.14 -3.76 -5.35
N SER A 44 -2.30 -3.68 -4.70
CA SER A 44 -3.31 -2.67 -5.03
C SER A 44 -2.78 -1.25 -4.80
N ALA A 45 -2.17 -1.00 -3.64
CA ALA A 45 -1.59 0.29 -3.29
C ALA A 45 -0.46 0.72 -4.23
N GLU A 46 0.47 -0.20 -4.55
CA GLU A 46 1.60 0.08 -5.46
C GLU A 46 1.08 0.54 -6.83
N LEU A 47 0.11 -0.19 -7.38
CA LEU A 47 -0.44 0.12 -8.70
C LEU A 47 -1.27 1.41 -8.69
N ALA A 48 -2.05 1.65 -7.63
CA ALA A 48 -2.83 2.89 -7.48
C ALA A 48 -1.90 4.12 -7.46
N LEU A 49 -0.84 4.07 -6.66
CA LEU A 49 0.14 5.15 -6.56
C LEU A 49 0.89 5.38 -7.88
N LYS A 50 1.31 4.29 -8.56
CA LYS A 50 1.95 4.39 -9.87
C LYS A 50 1.02 4.99 -10.92
N ALA A 51 -0.24 4.56 -10.98
CA ALA A 51 -1.23 5.12 -11.89
C ALA A 51 -1.44 6.63 -11.65
N PHE A 52 -1.55 7.04 -10.39
CA PHE A 52 -1.63 8.45 -10.03
C PHE A 52 -0.40 9.23 -10.53
N LEU A 53 0.80 8.74 -10.21
CA LEU A 53 2.07 9.38 -10.58
C LEU A 53 2.24 9.51 -12.09
N GLU A 54 1.90 8.47 -12.85
CA GLU A 54 1.86 8.52 -14.31
C GLU A 54 0.86 9.56 -14.82
N SER A 55 -0.32 9.67 -14.20
CA SER A 55 -1.36 10.63 -14.62
C SER A 55 -0.95 12.09 -14.44
N VAL A 56 -0.05 12.36 -13.47
CA VAL A 56 0.53 13.69 -13.21
C VAL A 56 1.91 13.89 -13.86
N GLY A 57 2.30 13.00 -14.77
CA GLY A 57 3.47 13.18 -15.65
C GLY A 57 4.79 12.61 -15.14
N VAL A 58 4.80 11.81 -14.07
CA VAL A 58 6.00 11.08 -13.65
C VAL A 58 6.29 9.96 -14.64
N SER A 59 7.54 9.87 -15.09
CA SER A 59 7.94 8.92 -16.12
C SER A 59 8.06 7.48 -15.60
N ASP A 60 7.78 6.50 -16.44
CA ASP A 60 8.01 5.07 -16.14
C ASP A 60 9.48 4.79 -15.78
N GLN A 61 10.43 5.53 -16.36
CA GLN A 61 11.85 5.43 -15.99
C GLN A 61 12.09 5.79 -14.53
N GLU A 62 11.42 6.84 -14.02
CA GLU A 62 11.50 7.23 -12.61
C GLU A 62 10.89 6.15 -11.71
N LEU A 63 9.70 5.66 -12.06
CA LEU A 63 8.98 4.64 -11.30
C LEU A 63 9.70 3.28 -11.27
N ARG A 64 10.61 3.03 -12.21
CA ARG A 64 11.44 1.82 -12.26
C ARG A 64 12.73 1.89 -11.45
N LYS A 65 13.10 3.06 -10.91
CA LYS A 65 14.27 3.17 -10.04
C LYS A 65 14.15 2.22 -8.86
N GLN A 66 15.25 1.53 -8.51
CA GLN A 66 15.28 0.52 -7.46
C GLN A 66 14.72 1.04 -6.12
N SER A 67 15.00 2.30 -5.79
CA SER A 67 14.55 2.97 -4.57
C SER A 67 13.03 3.27 -4.52
N ILE A 68 12.34 3.16 -5.66
CA ILE A 68 10.92 3.53 -5.81
C ILE A 68 10.07 2.32 -6.16
N ARG A 69 10.53 1.48 -7.09
CA ARG A 69 9.67 0.52 -7.81
C ARG A 69 8.85 -0.45 -6.96
N HIS A 70 9.30 -0.76 -5.74
CA HIS A 70 8.63 -1.66 -4.78
C HIS A 70 8.53 -1.08 -3.37
N SER A 71 8.81 0.21 -3.19
CA SER A 71 8.61 0.87 -1.90
C SER A 71 7.33 1.69 -1.95
N LEU A 72 6.31 1.23 -1.24
CA LEU A 72 5.06 1.95 -0.99
C LEU A 72 5.34 3.29 -0.30
N ASN A 73 6.32 3.33 0.61
CA ASN A 73 6.73 4.56 1.28
C ASN A 73 7.29 5.60 0.30
N SER A 74 8.24 5.20 -0.55
CA SER A 74 8.79 6.08 -1.58
C SER A 74 7.73 6.53 -2.60
N LEU A 75 6.83 5.62 -2.99
CA LEU A 75 5.73 5.93 -3.92
C LEU A 75 4.74 6.91 -3.30
N LEU A 76 4.34 6.70 -2.03
CA LEU A 76 3.43 7.60 -1.33
C LEU A 76 4.05 8.98 -1.16
N LEU A 77 5.31 9.05 -0.72
CA LEU A 77 6.03 10.32 -0.56
C LEU A 77 6.12 11.08 -1.87
N LEU A 78 6.46 10.40 -2.97
CA LEU A 78 6.48 11.02 -4.28
C LEU A 78 5.07 11.49 -4.70
N ALA A 79 4.03 10.69 -4.46
CA ALA A 79 2.67 11.06 -4.79
C ALA A 79 2.19 12.30 -4.01
N VAL A 80 2.48 12.39 -2.71
CA VAL A 80 2.18 13.56 -1.88
C VAL A 80 2.91 14.81 -2.38
N ARG A 81 4.20 14.69 -2.74
CA ARG A 81 4.96 15.79 -3.37
C ARG A 81 4.36 16.26 -4.70
N HIS A 82 3.68 15.36 -5.41
CA HIS A 82 2.93 15.65 -6.64
C HIS A 82 1.44 16.00 -6.39
N GLY A 83 1.05 16.27 -5.14
CA GLY A 83 -0.27 16.79 -4.81
C GLY A 83 -1.32 15.75 -4.41
N LEU A 84 -0.95 14.48 -4.23
CA LEU A 84 -1.86 13.50 -3.62
C LEU A 84 -2.21 13.94 -2.20
N ARG A 85 -3.50 14.05 -1.90
CA ARG A 85 -3.99 14.35 -0.56
C ARG A 85 -4.40 13.06 0.14
N THR A 86 -3.56 12.60 1.08
CA THR A 86 -3.82 11.38 1.85
C THR A 86 -4.00 11.64 3.34
N SER A 87 -4.60 10.69 4.06
CA SER A 87 -4.83 10.75 5.50
C SER A 87 -3.78 9.95 6.27
N HIS A 88 -3.67 10.23 7.57
CA HIS A 88 -2.73 9.53 8.45
C HIS A 88 -2.97 8.02 8.48
N ASP A 89 -4.22 7.55 8.56
CA ASP A 89 -4.54 6.12 8.58
C ASP A 89 -4.12 5.38 7.30
N VAL A 90 -4.19 6.05 6.14
CA VAL A 90 -3.72 5.48 4.87
C VAL A 90 -2.20 5.35 4.91
N ALA A 91 -1.51 6.41 5.32
CA ALA A 91 -0.07 6.39 5.47
C ALA A 91 0.39 5.30 6.46
N ASP A 92 -0.22 5.18 7.65
CA ASP A 92 0.16 4.17 8.65
C ASP A 92 0.12 2.75 8.07
N VAL A 93 -0.99 2.41 7.39
CA VAL A 93 -1.18 1.10 6.77
C VAL A 93 -0.10 0.83 5.71
N LEU A 94 0.20 1.82 4.85
CA LEU A 94 1.25 1.64 3.84
C LEU A 94 2.63 1.45 4.48
N LEU A 95 2.94 2.21 5.53
CA LEU A 95 4.18 2.07 6.27
C LEU A 95 4.29 0.69 6.94
N GLU A 96 3.19 0.15 7.47
CA GLU A 96 3.13 -1.19 8.08
C GLU A 96 3.44 -2.30 7.08
N ILE A 97 2.93 -2.22 5.85
CA ILE A 97 3.05 -3.30 4.86
C ILE A 97 4.25 -3.14 3.90
N ASP A 98 4.85 -1.93 3.84
CA ASP A 98 5.94 -1.59 2.90
C ASP A 98 7.12 -2.55 2.97
N GLU A 99 7.64 -2.84 4.17
CA GLU A 99 8.86 -3.64 4.32
C GLU A 99 8.69 -5.07 3.81
N ALA A 100 7.59 -5.72 4.20
CA ALA A 100 7.26 -7.07 3.76
C ALA A 100 7.01 -7.12 2.24
N HIS A 101 6.42 -6.08 1.67
CA HIS A 101 6.21 -5.94 0.24
C HIS A 101 7.51 -5.74 -0.53
N ALA A 102 8.32 -4.77 -0.12
CA ALA A 102 9.58 -4.38 -0.74
C ALA A 102 10.62 -5.50 -0.71
N SER A 103 10.65 -6.27 0.38
CA SER A 103 11.51 -7.46 0.54
C SER A 103 10.94 -8.74 -0.07
N HIS A 104 9.68 -8.68 -0.56
CA HIS A 104 8.93 -9.83 -1.06
C HIS A 104 8.72 -10.96 -0.02
N ALA A 105 8.68 -10.61 1.27
CA ALA A 105 8.52 -11.54 2.38
C ALA A 105 7.21 -12.36 2.31
N TYR A 106 6.16 -11.82 1.67
CA TYR A 106 4.91 -12.56 1.45
C TYR A 106 5.06 -13.74 0.46
N ARG A 107 6.13 -13.75 -0.34
CA ARG A 107 6.40 -14.78 -1.35
C ARG A 107 7.56 -15.68 -0.95
N TYR A 108 8.54 -15.12 -0.26
CA TYR A 108 9.73 -15.83 0.17
C TYR A 108 9.83 -15.75 1.68
N ILE A 109 9.71 -16.90 2.35
CA ILE A 109 9.96 -17.01 3.78
C ILE A 109 11.40 -16.55 4.01
N PRO A 110 11.63 -15.44 4.75
CA PRO A 110 12.97 -14.99 5.06
C PRO A 110 13.71 -16.12 5.79
N ARG A 111 14.91 -16.45 5.32
CA ARG A 111 15.79 -17.42 5.98
C ARG A 111 17.04 -16.68 6.45
N PRO A 112 17.04 -16.12 7.68
CA PRO A 112 18.27 -15.60 8.28
C PRO A 112 19.31 -16.72 8.33
N ALA A 113 20.58 -16.37 8.12
CA ALA A 113 21.70 -17.31 8.19
C ALA A 113 21.79 -18.06 9.53
N ASN A 114 21.16 -17.49 10.57
CA ASN A 114 21.22 -17.95 11.95
C ASN A 114 20.05 -18.88 12.32
N GLY A 115 19.08 -19.10 11.41
CA GLY A 115 17.87 -19.87 11.69
C GLY A 115 16.77 -19.12 12.46
N ASP A 116 16.95 -17.82 12.73
CA ASP A 116 15.96 -17.00 13.41
C ASP A 116 14.69 -16.80 12.55
N VAL A 117 13.54 -16.61 13.19
CA VAL A 117 12.29 -16.23 12.50
C VAL A 117 12.26 -14.72 12.34
N THR A 118 12.26 -14.22 11.10
CA THR A 118 12.03 -12.79 10.84
C THR A 118 10.56 -12.46 11.02
N THR A 119 10.24 -11.49 11.87
CA THR A 119 8.89 -10.93 11.96
C THR A 119 8.54 -10.20 10.66
N VAL A 120 7.48 -10.61 10.00
CA VAL A 120 6.92 -9.91 8.85
C VAL A 120 5.86 -8.94 9.37
N TYR A 121 6.14 -7.64 9.30
CA TYR A 121 5.15 -6.63 9.66
C TYR A 121 4.01 -6.63 8.64
N SER A 122 2.78 -6.50 9.13
CA SER A 122 1.57 -6.57 8.32
C SER A 122 0.45 -5.79 9.01
N ALA A 123 -0.37 -5.10 8.24
CA ALA A 123 -1.49 -4.34 8.75
C ALA A 123 -2.67 -5.25 9.09
N HIS A 124 -3.48 -4.82 10.06
CA HIS A 124 -4.73 -5.50 10.38
C HIS A 124 -5.69 -5.44 9.18
N PRO A 125 -6.21 -6.57 8.65
CA PRO A 125 -6.95 -6.58 7.40
C PRO A 125 -8.14 -5.63 7.33
N THR A 126 -8.92 -5.51 8.41
CA THR A 126 -10.06 -4.57 8.47
C THR A 126 -9.61 -3.10 8.35
N VAL A 127 -8.49 -2.74 8.99
CA VAL A 127 -7.94 -1.38 8.92
C VAL A 127 -7.35 -1.13 7.53
N ALA A 128 -6.58 -2.10 7.02
CA ALA A 128 -5.97 -2.03 5.70
C ALA A 128 -7.03 -1.91 4.59
N LEU A 129 -8.12 -2.67 4.68
CA LEU A 129 -9.19 -2.64 3.69
C LEU A 129 -9.81 -1.24 3.56
N ALA A 130 -10.13 -0.60 4.69
CA ALA A 130 -10.67 0.76 4.69
C ALA A 130 -9.64 1.79 4.16
N ALA A 131 -8.37 1.65 4.54
CA ALA A 131 -7.29 2.54 4.10
C ALA A 131 -7.02 2.42 2.58
N ILE A 132 -6.88 1.20 2.05
CA ILE A 132 -6.59 0.97 0.63
C ILE A 132 -7.78 1.40 -0.24
N GLN A 133 -9.02 1.24 0.23
CA GLN A 133 -10.19 1.78 -0.46
C GLN A 133 -10.08 3.31 -0.63
N ARG A 134 -9.76 4.03 0.45
CA ARG A 134 -9.58 5.49 0.40
C ARG A 134 -8.44 5.90 -0.52
N LEU A 135 -7.32 5.17 -0.47
CA LEU A 135 -6.19 5.43 -1.36
C LEU A 135 -6.58 5.29 -2.84
N LEU A 136 -7.31 4.24 -3.21
CA LEU A 136 -7.79 4.05 -4.58
C LEU A 136 -8.67 5.21 -5.05
N GLU A 137 -9.57 5.69 -4.20
CA GLU A 137 -10.41 6.84 -4.52
C GLU A 137 -9.61 8.15 -4.64
N GLN A 138 -8.60 8.34 -3.78
CA GLN A 138 -7.71 9.50 -3.84
C GLN A 138 -6.82 9.50 -5.08
N CYS A 139 -6.38 8.33 -5.54
CA CYS A 139 -5.53 8.17 -6.72
C CYS A 139 -6.31 8.18 -8.04
N ALA A 140 -7.62 7.95 -8.01
CA ALA A 140 -8.44 7.88 -9.21
C ALA A 140 -8.65 9.26 -9.84
N THR A 141 -8.47 9.36 -11.16
CA THR A 141 -8.86 10.55 -11.93
C THR A 141 -10.37 10.79 -11.85
N ASP A 142 -11.15 9.70 -11.80
CA ASP A 142 -12.59 9.71 -11.59
C ASP A 142 -12.97 8.61 -10.58
N PRO A 143 -13.35 8.96 -9.34
CA PRO A 143 -13.76 7.99 -8.33
C PRO A 143 -14.97 7.12 -8.76
N SER A 144 -15.79 7.59 -9.69
CA SER A 144 -16.92 6.79 -10.22
C SER A 144 -16.44 5.64 -11.13
N GLU A 145 -15.29 5.79 -11.79
CA GLU A 145 -14.66 4.74 -12.59
C GLU A 145 -14.19 3.58 -11.69
N VAL A 146 -13.66 3.88 -10.51
CA VAL A 146 -13.30 2.85 -9.52
C VAL A 146 -14.53 2.05 -9.09
N LYS A 147 -15.63 2.72 -8.78
CA LYS A 147 -16.87 2.06 -8.32
C LYS A 147 -17.48 1.16 -9.38
N THR A 148 -17.59 1.65 -10.62
CA THR A 148 -18.21 0.91 -11.73
C THR A 148 -17.42 -0.32 -12.16
N GLN A 149 -16.13 -0.36 -11.90
CA GLN A 149 -15.28 -1.53 -12.21
C GLN A 149 -15.34 -2.62 -11.14
N THR A 150 -15.88 -2.34 -9.96
CA THR A 150 -16.07 -3.33 -8.90
C THR A 150 -17.42 -4.03 -9.04
N LYS A 151 -17.47 -5.33 -8.74
CA LYS A 151 -18.75 -6.08 -8.73
C LYS A 151 -19.62 -5.82 -7.52
N PHE A 152 -19.17 -4.98 -6.58
CA PHE A 152 -19.82 -4.74 -5.30
C PHE A 152 -19.78 -3.25 -4.91
N PRO A 153 -20.33 -2.38 -5.76
CA PRO A 153 -20.34 -0.93 -5.50
C PRO A 153 -21.22 -0.54 -4.31
N GLU A 154 -22.15 -1.41 -3.90
CA GLU A 154 -23.11 -1.19 -2.80
C GLU A 154 -22.47 -1.09 -1.41
N ASP A 155 -21.33 -1.77 -1.20
CA ASP A 155 -20.56 -1.70 0.06
C ASP A 155 -19.50 -0.58 0.04
N TRP A 156 -19.34 0.11 -1.09
CA TRP A 156 -18.29 1.10 -1.34
C TRP A 156 -18.75 2.50 -0.93
N LEU A 157 -18.65 2.81 0.37
CA LEU A 157 -18.87 4.17 0.85
C LEU A 157 -17.82 5.11 0.25
N PRO A 158 -18.21 6.29 -0.28
CA PRO A 158 -17.24 7.25 -0.79
C PRO A 158 -16.26 7.67 0.31
N ALA A 159 -14.97 7.57 0.02
CA ALA A 159 -13.93 8.19 0.81
C ALA A 159 -14.09 9.71 0.75
N SER A 160 -14.24 10.33 1.92
CA SER A 160 -14.08 11.77 2.03
C SER A 160 -12.60 12.10 1.82
N LEU A 161 -12.34 13.23 1.14
CA LEU A 161 -10.98 13.77 1.12
C LEU A 161 -10.56 14.11 2.55
N PRO A 162 -9.29 13.87 2.91
CA PRO A 162 -8.80 14.21 4.23
C PRO A 162 -8.95 15.72 4.50
N LEU A 163 -9.60 16.05 5.63
CA LEU A 163 -9.71 17.42 6.13
C LEU A 163 -8.32 18.00 6.45
N HIS A 164 -7.45 17.18 7.01
CA HIS A 164 -6.06 17.49 7.31
C HIS A 164 -5.13 16.49 6.60
N PRO A 165 -4.78 16.75 5.33
CA PRO A 165 -3.86 15.88 4.59
C PRO A 165 -2.50 15.85 5.27
N VAL A 166 -1.83 14.69 5.20
CA VAL A 166 -0.45 14.56 5.65
C VAL A 166 0.46 15.37 4.73
N SER A 167 1.29 16.23 5.32
CA SER A 167 2.34 16.97 4.59
C SER A 167 3.54 16.07 4.26
N THR A 168 4.35 16.49 3.30
CA THR A 168 5.59 15.78 2.92
C THR A 168 6.51 15.62 4.13
N GLU A 169 6.70 16.68 4.91
CA GLU A 169 7.59 16.72 6.06
C GLU A 169 7.11 15.75 7.15
N GLN A 170 5.80 15.78 7.46
CA GLN A 170 5.21 14.84 8.42
C GLN A 170 5.39 13.37 7.99
N LEU A 171 5.27 13.09 6.70
CA LEU A 171 5.43 11.74 6.18
C LEU A 171 6.90 11.27 6.26
N GLU A 172 7.86 12.15 5.96
CA GLU A 172 9.29 11.86 6.07
C GLU A 172 9.71 11.58 7.51
N ASP A 173 9.26 12.42 8.45
CA ASP A 173 9.52 12.24 9.88
C ASP A 173 8.99 10.89 10.36
N TRP A 174 7.77 10.55 9.94
CA TRP A 174 7.12 9.31 10.35
C TRP A 174 7.78 8.05 9.77
N ILE A 175 8.14 8.08 8.49
CA ILE A 175 8.90 6.98 7.86
C ILE A 175 10.21 6.77 8.64
N SER A 176 10.91 7.86 8.97
CA SER A 176 12.17 7.82 9.72
C SER A 176 12.00 7.26 11.13
N GLU A 177 10.93 7.65 11.82
CA GLU A 177 10.57 7.14 13.15
C GLU A 177 10.28 5.64 13.12
N LYS A 178 9.40 5.17 12.22
CA LYS A 178 9.05 3.75 12.11
C LYS A 178 10.26 2.89 11.75
N GLN A 179 11.12 3.35 10.85
CA GLN A 179 12.38 2.66 10.52
C GLN A 179 13.31 2.56 11.73
N SER A 180 13.44 3.64 12.51
CA SER A 180 14.26 3.68 13.71
C SER A 180 13.74 2.72 14.79
N LEU A 181 12.42 2.69 15.02
CA LEU A 181 11.78 1.75 15.95
C LEU A 181 12.07 0.31 15.54
N ARG A 182 11.88 -0.05 14.26
CA ARG A 182 12.15 -1.42 13.79
C ARG A 182 13.61 -1.82 13.96
N ALA A 183 14.54 -0.92 13.60
CA ALA A 183 15.96 -1.16 13.79
C ALA A 183 16.33 -1.40 15.27
N SER A 184 15.61 -0.78 16.21
CA SER A 184 15.81 -1.00 17.65
C SER A 184 15.36 -2.38 18.13
N PHE A 185 14.30 -2.95 17.52
CA PHE A 185 13.80 -4.29 17.84
C PHE A 185 14.60 -5.41 17.16
N SER A 186 15.32 -5.12 16.07
CA SER A 186 16.14 -6.09 15.34
C SER A 186 17.55 -6.29 15.91
N LYS A 187 17.99 -5.52 16.92
CA LYS A 187 19.29 -5.73 17.55
C LYS A 187 19.23 -6.89 18.54
N PRO A 188 20.12 -7.91 18.43
CA PRO A 188 20.20 -8.96 19.45
C PRO A 188 20.58 -8.30 20.78
N LYS A 189 19.86 -8.66 21.85
CA LYS A 189 20.30 -8.32 23.21
C LYS A 189 21.65 -9.00 23.42
N CYS A 190 22.74 -8.23 23.38
CA CYS A 190 24.02 -8.71 23.88
C CYS A 190 23.84 -9.04 25.36
N SER A 191 23.79 -10.33 25.68
CA SER A 191 23.88 -10.83 27.04
C SER A 191 25.26 -10.45 27.58
N ASN A 192 25.29 -9.65 28.65
CA ASN A 192 26.47 -9.50 29.51
C ASN A 192 26.63 -10.75 30.39
#